data_AF-A0A6B9YD29-F1
#
_entry.id   AF-A0A6B9YD29-F1
#
_cell.length_a   1.000
_cell.length_b   1.000
_cell.length_c   1.000
_cell.angle_alpha   90.00
_cell.angle_beta   90.00
_cell.angle_gamma   90.00
#
_symmetry.space_group_name_H-M   'P 1'
#
loop_
_entity.id
_entity.type
_entity.pdbx_description
1 polymer ?
#
loop_
_entity_poly.entity_id
_entity_poly.type
_entity_poly.pdbx_seq_one_letter_code
_entity_poly.pdbx_strand_id
1 'polypeptide(L)'
;MFEFEEQADLVQDREDLIALVTMRFGDLPPEVIQDIYKKNKLDDIERLFLVAGNAPDFKTFLEELQEGEGSFKVLGERFNPIAQENKKDEANG
;
A
#
# COMPACT_ATOMS: atom_id res chain seq x y z
N MET A 1 -30.75 -2.52 0.19
CA MET A 1 -30.25 -1.83 1.40
C MET A 1 -28.81 -2.27 1.69
N PHE A 2 -28.50 -3.58 1.64
CA PHE A 2 -27.14 -4.14 1.79
C PHE A 2 -26.09 -3.66 0.77
N GLU A 3 -26.39 -3.59 -0.54
CA GLU A 3 -25.38 -3.21 -1.56
C GLU A 3 -24.88 -1.75 -1.45
N PHE A 4 -25.64 -0.86 -0.80
CA PHE A 4 -25.24 0.54 -0.63
C PHE A 4 -24.28 0.73 0.56
N GLU A 5 -24.37 -0.12 1.57
CA GLU A 5 -23.47 -0.11 2.73
C GLU A 5 -22.09 -0.65 2.33
N GLU A 6 -22.03 -1.78 1.62
CA GLU A 6 -20.76 -2.35 1.11
C GLU A 6 -19.98 -1.38 0.19
N GLN A 7 -20.70 -0.58 -0.60
CA GLN A 7 -20.07 0.44 -1.45
C GLN A 7 -19.56 1.64 -0.65
N ALA A 8 -20.24 2.03 0.44
CA ALA A 8 -19.82 3.13 1.29
C ALA A 8 -18.58 2.75 2.12
N ASP A 9 -18.53 1.54 2.65
CA ASP A 9 -17.39 1.00 3.39
C ASP A 9 -16.14 0.94 2.50
N LEU A 10 -16.31 0.46 1.26
CA LEU A 10 -15.21 0.37 0.31
C LEU A 10 -14.68 1.75 -0.15
N VAL A 11 -15.51 2.80 -0.14
CA VAL A 11 -15.02 4.18 -0.34
C VAL A 11 -14.18 4.62 0.84
N GLN A 12 -14.65 4.39 2.06
CA GLN A 12 -13.92 4.75 3.27
C GLN A 12 -12.56 4.04 3.35
N ASP A 13 -12.51 2.74 3.08
CA ASP A 13 -11.26 1.97 3.13
C ASP A 13 -10.20 2.48 2.15
N ARG A 14 -10.62 3.02 0.99
CA ARG A 14 -9.71 3.65 0.04
C ARG A 14 -9.15 4.97 0.55
N GLU A 15 -10.00 5.80 1.17
CA GLU A 15 -9.54 7.05 1.80
C GLU A 15 -8.54 6.76 2.91
N ASP A 16 -8.82 5.76 3.74
CA ASP A 16 -7.95 5.35 4.83
C ASP A 16 -6.61 4.81 4.30
N LEU A 17 -6.64 4.05 3.20
CA LEU A 17 -5.41 3.60 2.52
C LEU A 17 -4.61 4.78 1.95
N ILE A 18 -5.28 5.73 1.27
CA ILE A 18 -4.63 6.94 0.76
C ILE A 18 -3.98 7.73 1.88
N ALA A 19 -4.68 7.90 3.01
CA ALA A 19 -4.15 8.59 4.19
C ALA A 19 -2.91 7.87 4.75
N LEU A 20 -2.96 6.54 4.89
CA LEU A 20 -1.82 5.74 5.36
C LEU A 20 -0.59 5.88 4.44
N VAL A 21 -0.80 5.74 3.12
CA VAL A 21 0.29 5.80 2.13
C VAL A 21 0.87 7.22 2.12
N THR A 22 0.03 8.25 2.23
CA THR A 22 0.47 9.65 2.35
C THR A 22 1.29 9.87 3.62
N MET A 23 0.85 9.32 4.76
CA MET A 23 1.57 9.43 6.03
C MET A 23 2.94 8.75 5.99
N ARG A 24 3.08 7.62 5.27
CA ARG A 24 4.37 6.91 5.19
C ARG A 24 5.33 7.45 4.14
N PHE A 25 4.81 7.86 2.98
CA PHE A 25 5.63 8.16 1.81
C PHE A 25 5.58 9.61 1.34
N GLY A 26 4.73 10.44 1.95
CA GLY A 26 4.51 11.84 1.57
C GLY A 26 3.44 11.97 0.48
N ASP A 27 3.42 13.13 -0.18
CA ASP A 27 2.38 13.46 -1.17
C ASP A 27 2.31 12.45 -2.31
N LEU A 28 1.09 11.98 -2.61
CA LEU A 28 0.85 11.00 -3.66
C LEU A 28 0.55 11.67 -5.00
N PRO A 29 1.14 11.18 -6.11
CA PRO A 29 0.74 11.61 -7.44
C PRO A 29 -0.74 11.31 -7.71
N PRO A 30 -1.45 12.17 -8.48
CA PRO A 30 -2.85 11.95 -8.82
C PRO A 30 -3.12 10.60 -9.48
N GLU A 31 -2.20 10.07 -10.29
CA GLU A 31 -2.36 8.75 -10.90
C GLU A 31 -2.43 7.62 -9.86
N VAL A 32 -1.69 7.72 -8.76
CA VAL A 32 -1.65 6.70 -7.70
C VAL A 32 -2.97 6.68 -6.93
N ILE A 33 -3.49 7.86 -6.63
CA ILE A 33 -4.80 8.02 -5.99
C ILE A 33 -5.88 7.39 -6.87
N GLN A 34 -5.88 7.69 -8.18
CA GLN A 34 -6.81 7.10 -9.13
C GLN A 34 -6.69 5.58 -9.21
N ASP A 35 -5.47 5.04 -9.17
CA ASP A 35 -5.24 3.60 -9.21
C ASP A 35 -5.75 2.88 -7.95
N ILE A 36 -5.70 3.53 -6.78
CA ILE A 36 -6.34 3.05 -5.56
C ILE A 36 -7.87 3.05 -5.69
N TYR A 37 -8.48 4.12 -6.21
CA TYR A 37 -9.94 4.15 -6.44
C TYR A 37 -10.44 3.12 -7.45
N LYS A 38 -9.59 2.67 -8.38
CA LYS A 38 -9.94 1.60 -9.33
C LYS A 38 -10.03 0.22 -8.67
N LYS A 39 -9.50 0.03 -7.46
CA LYS A 39 -9.59 -1.24 -6.72
C LYS A 39 -10.98 -1.40 -6.12
N ASN A 40 -11.79 -2.24 -6.74
CA ASN A 40 -13.21 -2.47 -6.38
C ASN A 40 -13.43 -3.73 -5.53
N LYS A 41 -12.37 -4.37 -5.05
CA LYS A 41 -12.41 -5.59 -4.24
C LYS A 41 -11.80 -5.30 -2.88
N LEU A 42 -12.50 -5.68 -1.81
CA LEU A 42 -12.02 -5.47 -0.44
C LEU A 42 -10.67 -6.18 -0.22
N ASP A 43 -10.53 -7.41 -0.70
CA ASP A 43 -9.28 -8.19 -0.62
C ASP A 43 -8.07 -7.44 -1.20
N ASP A 44 -8.26 -6.68 -2.30
CA ASP A 44 -7.18 -5.87 -2.89
C ASP A 44 -6.79 -4.70 -1.98
N ILE A 45 -7.78 -4.07 -1.34
CA ILE A 45 -7.55 -2.94 -0.43
C ILE A 45 -6.85 -3.41 0.85
N GLU A 46 -7.35 -4.48 1.49
CA GLU A 46 -6.74 -5.07 2.69
C GLU A 46 -5.28 -5.49 2.44
N ARG A 47 -5.03 -6.09 1.27
CA ARG A 47 -3.68 -6.44 0.84
C ARG A 47 -2.78 -5.21 0.75
N LEU A 48 -3.27 -4.12 0.16
CA LEU A 48 -2.52 -2.88 0.01
C LEU A 48 -2.26 -2.19 1.35
N PHE A 49 -3.12 -2.36 2.36
CA PHE A 49 -2.81 -1.94 3.73
C PHE A 49 -1.58 -2.67 4.28
N LEU A 50 -1.50 -3.99 4.08
CA LEU A 50 -0.32 -4.78 4.50
C LEU A 50 0.94 -4.35 3.74
N VAL A 51 0.83 -4.10 2.44
CA VAL A 51 1.96 -3.55 1.65
C VAL A 51 2.37 -2.20 2.20
N ALA A 52 1.43 -1.27 2.35
CA ALA A 52 1.70 0.08 2.80
C ALA A 52 2.36 0.07 4.18
N GLY A 53 1.96 -0.81 5.10
CA GLY A 53 2.57 -0.91 6.43
C GLY A 53 4.00 -1.49 6.45
N ASN A 54 4.34 -2.35 5.48
CA ASN A 54 5.60 -3.11 5.51
C ASN A 54 6.60 -2.74 4.41
N ALA A 55 6.17 -2.06 3.34
CA ALA A 55 7.08 -1.65 2.27
C ALA A 55 8.15 -0.68 2.81
N PRO A 56 9.44 -0.85 2.43
CA PRO A 56 10.51 0.04 2.86
C PRO A 56 10.47 1.40 2.16
N ASP A 57 9.88 1.46 0.96
CA ASP A 57 9.80 2.68 0.16
C ASP A 57 8.55 2.69 -0.74
N PHE A 58 8.25 3.89 -1.25
CA PHE A 58 7.09 4.11 -2.11
C PHE A 58 7.16 3.30 -3.41
N LYS A 59 8.36 3.08 -3.94
CA LYS A 59 8.55 2.29 -5.16
C LYS A 59 8.07 0.85 -4.98
N THR A 60 8.43 0.23 -3.86
CA THR A 60 7.97 -1.13 -3.52
C THR A 60 6.45 -1.18 -3.38
N PHE A 61 5.83 -0.15 -2.79
CA PHE A 61 4.37 -0.04 -2.76
C PHE A 61 3.75 0.08 -4.15
N LEU A 62 4.33 0.89 -5.04
CA LEU A 62 3.81 1.07 -6.41
C LEU A 62 3.88 -0.22 -7.25
N GLU A 63 4.97 -0.98 -7.12
CA GLU A 63 5.11 -2.29 -7.76
C GLU A 63 3.94 -3.21 -7.36
N GLU A 64 3.61 -3.23 -6.07
CA GLU A 64 2.51 -4.02 -5.54
C GLU A 64 1.13 -3.47 -5.91
N LEU A 65 0.95 -2.14 -5.98
CA LEU A 65 -0.30 -1.52 -6.44
C LEU A 65 -0.65 -1.94 -7.88
N GLN A 66 0.39 -2.10 -8.72
CA GLN A 66 0.27 -2.52 -10.11
C GLN A 66 0.12 -4.05 -10.28
N GLU A 67 0.69 -4.86 -9.39
CA GLU A 67 0.46 -6.30 -9.38
C GLU A 67 -1.01 -6.60 -8.99
N GLY A 68 -1.81 -6.99 -9.98
CA GLY A 68 -3.16 -7.53 -9.79
C GLY A 68 -3.15 -8.93 -9.17
N GLU A 69 -4.33 -9.38 -8.74
CA GLU A 69 -4.57 -10.63 -7.98
C GLU A 69 -3.67 -11.83 -8.39
N GLY A 70 -2.98 -12.41 -7.39
CA GLY A 70 -2.31 -13.71 -7.50
C GLY A 70 -0.80 -13.76 -7.21
N SER A 71 -0.11 -12.62 -7.10
CA SER A 71 1.35 -12.57 -6.90
C SER A 71 1.79 -12.35 -5.44
N PHE A 72 0.85 -12.06 -4.53
CA PHE A 72 1.22 -11.54 -3.22
C PHE A 72 1.79 -12.60 -2.28
N LYS A 73 3.09 -12.47 -2.00
CA LYS A 73 3.76 -13.10 -0.87
C LYS A 73 4.44 -11.99 -0.08
N VAL A 74 3.86 -11.59 1.07
CA VAL A 74 4.59 -10.83 2.10
C VAL A 74 5.61 -11.76 2.75
N LEU A 75 6.63 -12.16 1.99
CA LEU A 75 7.65 -13.08 2.45
C LEU A 75 9.02 -12.52 2.06
N GLY A 76 9.81 -12.17 3.08
CA GLY A 76 11.24 -11.84 2.96
C GLY A 76 11.60 -10.40 3.37
N GLU A 77 12.92 -10.15 3.45
CA GLU A 77 13.54 -8.85 3.78
C GLU A 77 13.09 -7.67 2.89
N ARG A 78 12.46 -7.95 1.74
CA ARG A 78 11.93 -6.91 0.83
C ARG A 78 10.84 -6.06 1.46
N PHE A 79 10.11 -6.58 2.45
CA PHE A 79 9.07 -5.87 3.19
C PHE A 79 9.51 -5.52 4.61
N ASN A 80 10.81 -5.32 4.83
CA ASN A 80 11.32 -4.86 6.11
C ASN A 80 11.29 -3.31 6.14
N PRO A 81 10.42 -2.69 6.97
CA PRO A 81 10.20 -1.23 6.93
C PRO A 81 11.42 -0.40 7.36
N ILE A 82 12.41 -1.01 8.02
CA ILE A 82 13.66 -0.34 8.47
C ILE A 82 14.88 -0.73 7.62
N ALA A 83 14.70 -1.47 6.51
CA ALA A 83 15.81 -1.94 5.69
C ALA A 83 16.71 -0.80 5.15
N GLN A 84 16.15 0.39 4.90
CA GLN A 84 16.92 1.54 4.45
C GLN A 84 17.73 2.21 5.58
N GLU A 85 17.28 2.10 6.83
CA GLU A 85 18.03 2.59 8.00
C GLU A 85 19.23 1.68 8.27
N ASN A 86 19.04 0.36 8.23
CA ASN A 86 20.12 -0.62 8.42
C ASN A 86 21.28 -0.45 7.41
N LYS A 87 20.97 -0.14 6.14
CA LYS A 87 22.01 0.11 5.11
C LYS A 87 22.86 1.34 5.38
N LYS A 88 22.34 2.35 6.07
CA LYS A 88 23.12 3.55 6.42
C LYS A 88 24.08 3.30 7.57
N ASP A 89 23.72 2.41 8.49
CA ASP A 89 24.58 2.02 9.61
C ASP A 89 25.75 1.13 9.15
N GLU A 90 25.50 0.21 8.20
CA GLU A 90 26.56 -0.63 7.62
C GLU A 90 27.59 0.14 6.77
N ALA A 91 27.20 1.27 6.16
CA ALA A 91 28.09 2.09 5.34
C ALA A 91 29.00 3.03 6.14
N ASN A 92 28.75 3.20 7.44
CA ASN A 92 29.46 4.12 8.34
C ASN A 92 30.31 3.43 9.41
N GLY A 93 30.45 2.10 9.37
CA GLY A 93 31.33 1.29 10.24
C GLY A 93 32.58 0.79 9.52
#